data_AF-A0A4U2C5V3-F1
#
_entry.id   AF-A0A4U2C5V3-F1
#
_cell.length_a   1.000
_cell.length_b   1.000
_cell.length_c   1.000
_cell.angle_alpha   90.00
_cell.angle_beta   90.00
_cell.angle_gamma   90.00
#
_symmetry.space_group_name_H-M   'P 1'
#
loop_
_entity.id
_entity.type
_entity.pdbx_description
1 polymer ?
#
loop_
_entity_poly.entity_id
_entity_poly.type
_entity_poly.pdbx_seq_one_letter_code
_entity_poly.pdbx_strand_id
1 'polypeptide(L)'
;MKHNTSVAPPATTSQPALRFSSRGFTIIELVVVIVILGIVSVTAASKFLNLQTDARISTLNGLKGGMEGASAMLYGKTSALGLDKAASASINVEGDNISVVYGYPAAMNDQTWSQLIESTFLDAVWDTGRADWFFTNTDANDGIILYAPSSRKKQADNCYLEYQEATETTTPAFTLTTSGC
;
A
#
# COMPACT_ATOMS: atom_id res chain seq x y z
N MET A 1 -5.87 -78.58 -13.32
CA MET A 1 -7.06 -77.96 -13.94
C MET A 1 -6.58 -76.66 -14.59
N LYS A 2 -6.25 -76.71 -15.89
CA LYS A 2 -6.92 -75.93 -16.95
C LYS A 2 -7.26 -74.50 -16.53
N HIS A 3 -6.54 -73.51 -17.05
CA HIS A 3 -7.12 -72.31 -17.68
C HIS A 3 -6.07 -71.63 -18.56
N ASN A 4 -6.19 -71.88 -19.86
CA ASN A 4 -5.56 -71.10 -20.92
C ASN A 4 -6.57 -70.01 -21.30
N THR A 5 -6.23 -68.74 -21.07
CA THR A 5 -6.99 -67.59 -21.58
C THR A 5 -6.04 -66.75 -22.42
N SER A 6 -6.08 -67.02 -23.73
CA SER A 6 -5.61 -66.11 -24.76
C SER A 6 -6.46 -64.84 -24.69
N VAL A 7 -5.85 -63.73 -24.28
CA VAL A 7 -6.44 -62.38 -24.44
C VAL A 7 -5.74 -61.75 -25.63
N ALA A 8 -6.51 -61.46 -26.67
CA ALA A 8 -6.04 -60.79 -27.87
C ALA A 8 -5.57 -59.35 -27.56
N PRO A 9 -4.57 -58.81 -28.27
CA PRO A 9 -4.16 -57.42 -28.12
C PRO A 9 -5.26 -56.45 -28.58
N PRO A 10 -5.42 -55.28 -27.95
CA PRO A 10 -6.44 -54.30 -28.33
C PRO A 10 -6.16 -53.73 -29.73
N ALA A 11 -7.20 -53.72 -30.56
CA ALA A 11 -7.17 -53.08 -31.87
C ALA A 11 -6.83 -51.59 -31.72
N THR A 12 -5.70 -51.19 -32.30
CA THR A 12 -5.27 -49.79 -32.38
C THR A 12 -6.17 -49.06 -33.37
N THR A 13 -7.24 -48.44 -32.88
CA THR A 13 -8.05 -47.52 -33.68
C THR A 13 -7.17 -46.35 -34.10
N SER A 14 -6.82 -46.30 -35.39
CA SER A 14 -6.06 -45.20 -35.99
C SER A 14 -6.90 -43.93 -35.92
N GLN A 15 -6.72 -43.15 -34.86
CA GLN A 15 -7.23 -41.79 -34.80
C GLN A 15 -6.59 -41.00 -35.96
N PRO A 16 -7.39 -40.36 -36.85
CA PRO A 16 -6.83 -39.50 -37.87
C PRO A 16 -6.19 -38.30 -37.17
N ALA A 17 -4.86 -38.22 -37.21
CA ALA A 17 -4.12 -37.04 -36.78
C ALA A 17 -4.62 -35.84 -37.59
N LEU A 18 -5.30 -34.92 -36.93
CA LEU A 18 -5.75 -33.67 -37.53
C LEU A 18 -4.49 -32.89 -37.95
N ARG A 19 -4.13 -32.97 -39.24
CA ARG A 19 -2.96 -32.27 -39.77
C ARG A 19 -3.25 -30.78 -39.76
N PHE A 20 -2.71 -30.05 -38.79
CA PHE A 20 -2.54 -28.61 -38.94
C PHE A 20 -1.54 -28.40 -40.08
N SER A 21 -2.05 -27.95 -41.22
CA SER A 21 -1.22 -27.41 -42.28
C SER A 21 -0.51 -26.18 -41.71
N SER A 22 0.79 -26.30 -41.47
CA SER A 22 1.62 -25.20 -41.00
C SER A 22 1.78 -24.22 -42.16
N ARG A 23 0.80 -23.32 -42.31
CA ARG A 23 0.92 -22.14 -43.17
C ARG A 23 2.04 -21.31 -42.57
N GLY A 24 3.21 -21.30 -43.21
CA GLY A 24 4.35 -20.50 -42.78
C GLY A 24 3.94 -19.04 -42.70
N PHE A 25 4.18 -18.42 -41.54
CA PHE A 25 3.98 -16.98 -41.34
C PHE A 25 4.94 -16.22 -42.27
N THR A 26 4.44 -15.24 -43.01
CA THR A 26 5.30 -14.44 -43.87
C THR A 26 6.20 -13.55 -43.01
N ILE A 27 7.43 -13.28 -43.46
CA ILE A 27 8.34 -12.38 -42.74
C ILE A 27 7.71 -10.99 -42.56
N ILE A 28 6.93 -10.53 -43.55
CA ILE A 28 6.23 -9.25 -43.46
C ILE A 28 5.15 -9.24 -42.39
N GLU A 29 4.40 -10.32 -42.18
CA GLU A 29 3.44 -10.42 -41.07
C GLU A 29 4.16 -10.32 -39.72
N LEU A 30 5.33 -10.95 -39.56
CA LEU A 30 6.12 -10.85 -38.34
C LEU A 30 6.57 -9.42 -38.08
N VAL A 31 7.09 -8.76 -39.13
CA VAL A 31 7.56 -7.37 -39.06
C VAL A 31 6.43 -6.42 -38.71
N VAL A 32 5.26 -6.55 -39.34
CA VAL A 32 4.11 -5.68 -39.06
C VAL A 32 3.61 -5.87 -37.62
N VAL A 33 3.56 -7.11 -37.12
CA VAL A 33 3.13 -7.39 -35.74
C VAL A 33 4.06 -6.74 -34.72
N ILE A 34 5.38 -6.89 -34.85
CA ILE A 34 6.31 -6.29 -33.87
C ILE A 34 6.30 -4.76 -33.93
N VAL A 35 6.06 -4.16 -35.10
CA VAL A 35 5.92 -2.70 -35.25
C VAL A 35 4.66 -2.21 -34.55
N ILE A 36 3.52 -2.88 -34.76
CA ILE A 36 2.26 -2.51 -34.10
C ILE A 36 2.39 -2.69 -32.58
N LEU A 37 2.92 -3.83 -32.11
CA LEU A 37 3.15 -4.07 -30.69
C LEU A 37 4.12 -3.03 -30.10
N GLY A 38 5.13 -2.61 -30.85
CA GLY A 38 6.04 -1.54 -30.47
C GLY A 38 5.29 -0.23 -30.17
N ILE A 39 4.45 0.23 -31.10
CA ILE A 39 3.69 1.48 -30.95
C ILE A 39 2.68 1.39 -29.78
N VAL A 40 1.93 0.28 -29.69
CA VAL A 40 0.95 0.08 -28.63
C VAL A 40 1.62 0.02 -27.25
N SER A 41 2.80 -0.61 -27.16
CA SER A 41 3.53 -0.74 -25.88
C SER A 41 3.99 0.62 -25.33
N VAL A 42 4.46 1.53 -26.19
CA VAL A 42 4.97 2.84 -25.75
C VAL A 42 3.84 3.71 -25.18
N THR A 43 2.68 3.69 -25.84
CA THR A 43 1.49 4.45 -25.37
C THR A 43 0.87 3.84 -24.11
N ALA A 44 0.88 2.51 -23.98
CA ALA A 44 0.43 1.84 -22.77
C ALA A 44 1.38 2.10 -21.57
N ALA A 45 2.69 2.09 -21.80
CA ALA A 45 3.70 2.33 -20.77
C ALA A 45 3.60 3.74 -20.17
N SER A 46 3.45 4.78 -21.01
CA SER A 46 3.31 6.15 -20.53
C SER A 46 2.05 6.35 -19.68
N LYS A 47 0.92 5.77 -20.11
CA LYS A 47 -0.32 5.79 -19.32
C LYS A 47 -0.20 5.00 -18.02
N PHE A 48 0.44 3.84 -18.05
CA PHE A 48 0.65 3.02 -16.86
C PHE A 48 1.49 3.73 -15.79
N LEU A 49 2.48 4.55 -16.19
CA LEU A 49 3.24 5.38 -15.26
C LEU A 49 2.36 6.42 -14.56
N ASN A 50 1.56 7.17 -15.32
CA ASN A 50 0.64 8.17 -14.74
C ASN A 50 -0.37 7.53 -13.78
N LEU A 51 -0.94 6.38 -14.15
CA LEU A 51 -1.89 5.66 -13.29
C LEU A 51 -1.24 5.19 -11.98
N GLN A 52 0.04 4.82 -11.98
CA GLN A 52 0.75 4.47 -10.76
C GLN A 52 0.94 5.68 -9.85
N THR A 53 1.31 6.83 -10.41
CA THR A 53 1.42 8.09 -9.66
C THR A 53 0.08 8.48 -9.05
N ASP A 54 -1.00 8.48 -9.84
CA ASP A 54 -2.35 8.79 -9.37
C ASP A 54 -2.83 7.81 -8.28
N ALA A 55 -2.53 6.51 -8.45
CA ALA A 55 -2.87 5.49 -7.46
C ALA A 55 -2.18 5.76 -6.11
N ARG A 56 -0.87 6.08 -6.11
CA ARG A 56 -0.12 6.41 -4.89
C ARG A 56 -0.69 7.64 -4.19
N ILE A 57 -0.96 8.70 -4.96
CA ILE A 57 -1.55 9.93 -4.43
C ILE A 57 -2.92 9.62 -3.84
N SER A 58 -3.74 8.80 -4.50
CA SER A 58 -5.04 8.38 -3.96
C SER A 58 -4.91 7.57 -2.67
N THR A 59 -3.94 6.66 -2.58
CA THR A 59 -3.70 5.88 -1.35
C THR A 59 -3.29 6.79 -0.19
N LEU A 60 -2.40 7.76 -0.45
CA LEU A 60 -2.00 8.75 0.56
C LEU A 60 -3.16 9.65 1.00
N ASN A 61 -4.03 10.06 0.08
CA ASN A 61 -5.26 10.79 0.44
C ASN A 61 -6.21 9.91 1.28
N GLY A 62 -6.31 8.62 0.96
CA GLY A 62 -7.08 7.66 1.76
C GLY A 62 -6.55 7.54 3.19
N LEU A 63 -5.23 7.40 3.35
CA LEU A 63 -4.59 7.40 4.67
C LEU A 63 -4.85 8.70 5.41
N LYS A 64 -4.64 9.85 4.76
CA LYS A 64 -4.89 11.17 5.33
C LYS A 64 -6.32 11.29 5.87
N GLY A 65 -7.32 10.93 5.07
CA GLY A 65 -8.72 10.99 5.50
C GLY A 65 -9.02 10.06 6.68
N GLY A 66 -8.43 8.86 6.69
CA GLY A 66 -8.53 7.93 7.82
C GLY A 66 -7.92 8.50 9.11
N MET A 67 -6.72 9.07 9.01
CA MET A 67 -6.02 9.69 10.13
C MET A 67 -6.77 10.92 10.69
N GLU A 68 -7.26 11.78 9.81
CA GLU A 68 -8.08 12.95 10.19
C GLU A 68 -9.37 12.53 10.90
N GLY A 69 -10.03 11.49 10.39
CA GLY A 69 -11.24 10.91 11.02
C GLY A 69 -10.96 10.32 12.39
N ALA A 70 -9.91 9.49 12.53
CA ALA A 70 -9.50 8.91 13.80
C ALA A 70 -9.12 9.99 14.84
N SER A 71 -8.37 11.01 14.40
CA SER A 71 -7.98 12.16 15.21
C SER A 71 -9.18 12.93 15.74
N ALA A 72 -10.16 13.22 14.87
CA ALA A 72 -11.38 13.92 15.27
C ALA A 72 -12.25 13.11 16.25
N MET A 73 -12.36 11.79 16.04
CA MET A 73 -13.11 10.91 16.94
C MET A 73 -12.43 10.81 18.31
N LEU A 74 -11.10 10.66 18.33
CA LEU A 74 -10.33 10.62 19.57
C LEU A 74 -10.46 11.94 20.33
N TYR A 75 -10.35 13.08 19.64
CA TYR A 75 -10.53 14.40 20.22
C TYR A 75 -11.92 14.58 20.88
N GLY A 76 -12.98 14.07 20.24
CA GLY A 76 -14.32 14.07 20.85
C GLY A 76 -14.37 13.29 22.17
N LYS A 77 -13.69 12.15 22.23
CA LYS A 77 -13.60 11.32 23.44
C LYS A 77 -12.75 11.96 24.54
N THR A 78 -11.59 12.52 24.21
CA THR A 78 -10.67 13.13 25.17
C THR A 78 -11.19 14.46 25.71
N SER A 79 -11.86 15.26 24.88
CA SER A 79 -12.51 16.51 25.30
C SER A 79 -13.64 16.25 26.29
N ALA A 80 -14.43 15.18 26.10
CA ALA A 80 -15.43 14.76 27.08
C ALA A 80 -14.83 14.35 28.44
N LEU A 81 -13.55 13.95 28.46
CA LEU A 81 -12.77 13.63 29.66
C LEU A 81 -12.00 14.85 30.22
N GLY A 82 -12.09 16.02 29.58
CA GLY A 82 -11.40 17.25 29.99
C GLY A 82 -9.89 17.25 29.71
N LEU A 83 -9.44 16.48 28.71
CA LEU A 83 -8.01 16.33 28.37
C LEU A 83 -7.55 17.26 27.23
N ASP A 84 -8.42 18.14 26.73
CA ASP A 84 -8.15 19.07 25.62
C ASP A 84 -7.03 20.09 25.90
N LYS A 85 -6.65 20.27 27.17
CA LYS A 85 -5.55 21.17 27.59
C LYS A 85 -4.35 20.44 28.20
N ALA A 86 -4.42 19.12 28.28
CA ALA A 86 -3.32 18.33 28.85
C ALA A 86 -2.19 18.24 27.82
N ALA A 87 -1.00 18.75 28.18
CA ALA A 87 0.18 18.65 27.32
C ALA A 87 0.57 17.21 27.00
N SER A 88 0.28 16.27 27.91
CA SER A 88 0.26 14.84 27.63
C SER A 88 -0.75 14.15 28.52
N ALA A 89 -1.41 13.14 27.99
CA ALA A 89 -2.27 12.23 28.72
C ALA A 89 -2.33 10.87 28.01
N SER A 90 -2.99 9.90 28.64
CA SER A 90 -3.19 8.57 28.08
C SER A 90 -4.63 8.14 28.35
N ILE A 91 -5.29 7.57 27.36
CA ILE A 91 -6.66 7.05 27.53
C ILE A 91 -6.72 5.59 27.12
N ASN A 92 -7.54 4.81 27.82
CA ASN A 92 -7.85 3.45 27.39
C ASN A 92 -8.99 3.47 26.36
N VAL A 93 -8.77 2.84 25.22
CA VAL A 93 -9.76 2.59 24.17
C VAL A 93 -9.76 1.07 23.94
N GLU A 94 -10.82 0.40 24.38
CA GLU A 94 -11.01 -1.05 24.12
C GLU A 94 -9.86 -1.96 24.60
N GLY A 95 -9.14 -1.55 25.65
CA GLY A 95 -7.99 -2.29 26.18
C GLY A 95 -6.64 -1.73 25.71
N ASP A 96 -6.61 -0.96 24.63
CA ASP A 96 -5.43 -0.29 24.12
C ASP A 96 -5.20 1.06 24.81
N ASN A 97 -3.93 1.39 25.04
CA ASN A 97 -3.56 2.61 25.74
C ASN A 97 -3.03 3.64 24.74
N ILE A 98 -3.88 4.61 24.42
CA ILE A 98 -3.65 5.62 23.40
C ILE A 98 -3.08 6.87 24.07
N SER A 99 -1.86 7.25 23.68
CA SER A 99 -1.23 8.50 24.10
C SER A 99 -1.84 9.68 23.35
N VAL A 100 -2.14 10.75 24.09
CA VAL A 100 -2.77 11.96 23.55
C VAL A 100 -2.04 13.22 24.02
N VAL A 101 -2.02 14.22 23.15
CA VAL A 101 -1.40 15.53 23.35
C VAL A 101 -2.44 16.59 22.99
N TYR A 102 -2.81 17.43 23.96
CA TYR A 102 -3.90 18.41 23.85
C TYR A 102 -5.21 17.82 23.31
N GLY A 103 -5.53 16.59 23.73
CA GLY A 103 -6.71 15.84 23.32
C GLY A 103 -6.61 15.13 21.95
N TYR A 104 -5.56 15.38 21.17
CA TYR A 104 -5.32 14.72 19.87
C TYR A 104 -4.37 13.54 20.01
N PRO A 105 -4.28 12.63 19.03
CA PRO A 105 -3.26 11.57 19.03
C PRO A 105 -1.85 12.15 19.25
N ALA A 106 -1.01 11.51 20.07
CA ALA A 106 0.41 11.87 20.14
C ALA A 106 1.14 11.42 18.86
N ALA A 107 2.27 12.06 18.51
CA ALA A 107 3.14 11.60 17.42
C ALA A 107 3.93 10.34 17.80
N MET A 108 3.23 9.24 18.09
CA MET A 108 3.80 7.94 18.44
C MET A 108 3.23 6.84 17.53
N ASN A 109 4.09 6.23 16.70
CA ASN A 109 3.63 5.22 15.75
C ASN A 109 3.25 3.90 16.41
N ASP A 110 4.15 3.35 17.21
CA ASP A 110 4.02 2.05 17.84
C ASP A 110 2.91 2.00 18.89
N GLN A 111 2.65 3.12 19.57
CA GLN A 111 1.71 3.20 20.68
C GLN A 111 0.39 3.90 20.35
N THR A 112 0.34 4.78 19.35
CA THR A 112 -0.85 5.60 19.09
C THR A 112 -1.42 5.32 17.71
N TRP A 113 -0.66 5.60 16.65
CA TRP A 113 -1.20 5.49 15.29
C TRP A 113 -1.41 4.05 14.79
N SER A 114 -0.56 3.11 15.21
CA SER A 114 -0.75 1.68 14.92
C SER A 114 -2.06 1.14 15.50
N GLN A 115 -2.40 1.58 16.71
CA GLN A 115 -3.61 1.18 17.43
C GLN A 115 -4.85 1.88 16.86
N LEU A 116 -4.75 3.13 16.43
CA LEU A 116 -5.89 3.90 15.91
C LEU A 116 -6.30 3.52 14.48
N ILE A 117 -5.38 3.04 13.64
CA ILE A 117 -5.63 2.82 12.20
C ILE A 117 -5.59 1.34 11.83
N GLU A 118 -5.27 0.45 12.78
CA GLU A 118 -5.27 -1.00 12.59
C GLU A 118 -4.53 -1.45 11.31
N SER A 119 -3.38 -0.83 11.03
CA SER A 119 -2.59 -1.13 9.83
C SER A 119 -1.18 -1.56 10.17
N THR A 120 -0.54 -2.30 9.25
CA THR A 120 0.84 -2.75 9.42
C THR A 120 1.80 -1.60 9.12
N PHE A 121 2.39 -1.04 10.18
CA PHE A 121 3.42 -0.01 10.10
C PHE A 121 4.79 -0.61 10.40
N LEU A 122 5.77 -0.41 9.52
CA LEU A 122 7.18 -0.74 9.79
C LEU A 122 8.06 0.51 9.71
N ASP A 123 9.15 0.52 10.47
CA ASP A 123 10.13 1.61 10.43
C ASP A 123 10.91 1.57 9.09
N ALA A 124 10.92 2.69 8.36
CA ALA A 124 11.57 2.76 7.04
C ALA A 124 13.10 2.60 7.09
N VAL A 125 13.71 2.96 8.22
CA VAL A 125 15.17 3.02 8.43
C VAL A 125 15.71 1.67 8.86
N TRP A 126 15.05 1.02 9.82
CA TRP A 126 15.58 -0.18 10.48
C TRP A 126 14.93 -1.49 10.00
N ASP A 127 13.79 -1.41 9.30
CA ASP A 127 13.06 -2.58 8.83
C ASP A 127 13.20 -2.82 7.30
N THR A 128 13.30 -4.10 6.95
CA THR A 128 13.41 -4.61 5.57
C THR A 128 12.25 -5.51 5.18
N GLY A 129 11.29 -5.70 6.08
CA GLY A 129 10.08 -6.47 5.88
C GLY A 129 9.09 -5.82 4.91
N ARG A 130 7.96 -6.50 4.69
CA ARG A 130 6.84 -5.96 3.92
C ARG A 130 5.83 -5.35 4.88
N ALA A 131 5.52 -4.08 4.67
CA ALA A 131 4.48 -3.34 5.38
C ALA A 131 3.50 -2.72 4.38
N ASP A 132 2.29 -2.43 4.83
CA ASP A 132 1.38 -1.56 4.08
C ASP A 132 1.90 -0.12 4.08
N TRP A 133 2.40 0.32 5.24
CA TRP A 133 2.95 1.66 5.44
C TRP A 133 4.31 1.60 6.11
N PHE A 134 5.23 2.43 5.61
CA PHE A 134 6.46 2.73 6.32
C PHE A 134 6.31 4.06 7.04
N PHE A 135 6.87 4.15 8.24
CA PHE A 135 7.00 5.43 8.92
C PHE A 135 8.46 5.84 9.06
N THR A 136 8.69 7.14 9.15
CA THR A 136 9.98 7.71 9.55
C THR A 136 9.70 8.81 10.56
N ASN A 137 10.44 8.79 11.65
CA ASN A 137 10.49 9.86 12.62
C ASN A 137 11.95 10.33 12.65
N THR A 138 12.20 11.52 12.09
CA THR A 138 13.56 12.05 11.90
C THR A 138 14.15 12.57 13.21
N ASP A 139 13.31 13.14 14.07
CA ASP A 139 13.63 13.53 15.45
C ASP A 139 12.48 13.11 16.37
N ALA A 140 12.75 12.23 17.33
CA ALA A 140 11.73 11.70 18.24
C ALA A 140 11.03 12.77 19.10
N ASN A 141 11.52 14.01 19.11
CA ASN A 141 11.04 15.10 19.96
C ASN A 141 10.39 16.25 19.18
N ASP A 142 10.34 16.20 17.84
CA ASP A 142 9.76 17.27 17.02
C ASP A 142 8.23 17.14 16.83
N GLY A 143 7.65 16.02 17.27
CA GLY A 143 6.23 15.75 17.13
C GLY A 143 5.80 15.45 15.68
N ILE A 144 6.73 15.05 14.82
CA ILE A 144 6.51 14.79 13.40
C ILE A 144 6.64 13.30 13.09
N ILE A 145 5.71 12.79 12.28
CA ILE A 145 5.82 11.47 11.67
C ILE A 145 5.56 11.58 10.17
N LEU A 146 6.41 10.92 9.38
CA LEU A 146 6.23 10.77 7.95
C LEU A 146 5.75 9.35 7.64
N TYR A 147 4.66 9.23 6.89
CA TYR A 147 4.11 7.98 6.39
C TYR A 147 4.30 7.87 4.89
N ALA A 148 4.92 6.80 4.45
CA ALA A 148 5.20 6.55 3.05
C ALA A 148 4.69 5.17 2.63
N PRO A 149 4.17 5.02 1.40
CA PRO A 149 3.79 3.71 0.89
C PRO A 149 5.03 2.85 0.66
N SER A 150 4.87 1.54 0.66
CA SER A 150 5.95 0.57 0.45
C SER A 150 6.82 0.79 -0.79
N SER A 151 6.25 1.40 -1.84
CA SER A 151 6.96 1.69 -3.09
C SER A 151 7.89 2.91 -3.06
N ARG A 152 7.75 3.82 -2.08
CA ARG A 152 8.48 5.11 -2.01
C ARG A 152 8.83 5.49 -0.57
N LYS A 153 9.53 4.60 0.14
CA LYS A 153 9.77 4.71 1.58
C LYS A 153 10.78 5.78 2.03
N LYS A 154 11.52 6.42 1.12
CA LYS A 154 12.53 7.42 1.48
C LYS A 154 11.90 8.81 1.46
N GLN A 155 12.19 9.65 2.46
CA GLN A 155 11.75 11.04 2.46
C GLN A 155 12.19 11.80 1.20
N ALA A 156 13.41 11.53 0.71
CA ALA A 156 13.94 12.13 -0.52
C ALA A 156 13.12 11.80 -1.79
N ASP A 157 12.23 10.79 -1.74
CA ASP A 157 11.32 10.47 -2.84
C ASP A 157 10.09 11.38 -2.89
N ASN A 158 9.91 12.33 -1.95
CA ASN A 158 8.82 13.32 -1.95
C ASN A 158 7.42 12.72 -2.23
N CYS A 159 7.14 11.55 -1.65
CA CYS A 159 5.86 10.84 -1.79
C CYS A 159 5.43 10.30 -0.42
N TYR A 160 4.95 11.18 0.45
CA TYR A 160 4.60 10.86 1.84
C TYR A 160 3.51 11.77 2.39
N LEU A 161 2.89 11.32 3.47
CA LEU A 161 2.01 12.08 4.35
C LEU A 161 2.78 12.44 5.62
N GLU A 162 2.82 13.72 5.94
CA GLU A 162 3.38 14.24 7.18
C GLU A 162 2.26 14.48 8.20
N TYR A 163 2.44 13.94 9.39
CA TYR A 163 1.64 14.23 10.56
C TYR A 163 2.45 15.09 11.52
N GLN A 164 1.91 16.23 11.91
CA GLN A 164 2.42 17.08 12.98
C GLN A 164 1.42 17.02 14.14
N GLU A 165 1.90 16.66 15.33
CA GLU A 165 1.06 16.64 16.53
C GLU A 165 0.57 18.03 16.95
N ALA A 166 -0.45 18.04 17.80
CA ALA A 166 -1.00 19.26 18.36
C ALA A 166 0.01 19.95 19.30
N THR A 167 -0.07 21.27 19.39
CA THR A 167 0.58 22.04 20.46
C THR A 167 -0.48 22.73 21.30
N GLU A 168 -0.07 23.45 22.35
CA GLU A 168 -0.98 24.20 23.22
C GLU A 168 -1.88 25.18 22.43
N THR A 169 -1.40 25.67 21.29
CA THR A 169 -2.07 26.71 20.50
C THR A 169 -2.45 26.27 19.09
N THR A 170 -2.02 25.09 18.65
CA THR A 170 -2.25 24.60 17.29
C THR A 170 -2.85 23.22 17.29
N THR A 171 -3.90 23.02 16.49
CA THR A 171 -4.43 21.69 16.18
C THR A 171 -3.41 20.89 15.36
N PRO A 172 -3.50 19.55 15.33
CA PRO A 172 -2.60 18.74 14.52
C PRO A 172 -2.77 19.03 13.03
N ALA A 173 -1.72 18.79 12.24
CA ALA A 173 -1.72 19.03 10.80
C ALA A 173 -1.38 17.75 10.01
N PHE A 174 -2.00 17.61 8.84
CA PHE A 174 -1.81 16.51 7.91
C PHE A 174 -1.44 17.05 6.52
N THR A 175 -0.16 16.96 6.16
CA THR A 175 0.40 17.59 4.95
C THR A 175 0.88 16.53 3.96
N LEU A 176 0.43 16.61 2.71
CA LEU A 176 0.86 15.70 1.66
C LEU A 176 1.99 16.29 0.83
N THR A 177 3.04 15.50 0.62
CA THR A 177 4.09 15.79 -0.38
C THR A 177 4.00 14.72 -1.47
N THR A 178 3.67 15.14 -2.70
CA THR A 178 3.37 14.22 -3.81
C THR A 178 4.26 14.42 -5.04
N SER A 179 5.22 15.34 -5.01
CA SER A 179 6.02 15.72 -6.18
C SER A 179 6.95 14.60 -6.69
N GLY A 180 7.21 13.57 -5.90
CA GLY A 180 7.93 12.38 -6.33
C GLY A 180 7.12 11.08 -6.26
N CYS A 181 5.79 11.18 -6.12
CA CYS A 181 4.90 10.07 -6.47
C CYS A 181 4.92 9.84 -7.99
#